data_AF-A0A151K1Q5-F1
#
_entry.id   AF-A0A151K1Q5-F1
#
_cell.length_a   1.000
_cell.length_b   1.000
_cell.length_c   1.000
_cell.angle_alpha   90.00
_cell.angle_beta   90.00
_cell.angle_gamma   90.00
#
_symmetry.space_group_name_H-M   'P 1'
#
loop_
_entity.id
_entity.type
_entity.pdbx_description
1 polymer ?
#
loop_
_entity_poly.entity_id
_entity_poly.type
_entity_poly.pdbx_seq_one_letter_code
_entity_poly.pdbx_strand_id
1 'polypeptide(L)'
;MPEELKYYFHQGNIPVENNPIEYWLSHSNKNLQDLAIKYFSVIGTSVPSERVFSRAGRIMSDDRNKLSGDHLDKILFLTSLEKEDWKL
;
A
#
# COMPACT_ATOMS: atom_id res chain seq x y z
N MET A 1 -0.42 -25.08 19.51
CA MET A 1 -0.56 -24.30 18.26
C MET A 1 -2.05 -24.19 17.96
N PRO A 2 -2.58 -22.99 17.68
CA PRO A 2 -3.98 -22.78 17.32
C PRO A 2 -4.41 -23.66 16.14
N GLU A 3 -5.63 -24.19 16.16
CA GLU A 3 -6.14 -25.12 15.14
C GLU A 3 -6.19 -24.48 13.75
N GLU A 4 -6.47 -23.19 13.68
CA GLU A 4 -6.48 -22.41 12.45
C GLU A 4 -5.11 -22.35 11.77
N LEU A 5 -4.03 -22.25 12.56
CA LEU A 5 -2.67 -22.26 12.01
C LEU A 5 -2.28 -23.66 11.55
N LYS A 6 -2.78 -24.72 12.22
CA LYS A 6 -2.56 -26.09 11.76
C LYS A 6 -3.24 -26.28 10.41
N TYR A 7 -4.51 -25.90 10.30
CA TYR A 7 -5.24 -25.99 9.04
C TYR A 7 -4.52 -25.24 7.91
N TYR A 8 -4.12 -23.99 8.16
CA TYR A 8 -3.38 -23.17 7.18
C TYR A 8 -2.07 -23.85 6.72
N PHE A 9 -1.23 -24.35 7.62
CA PHE A 9 0.03 -25.01 7.22
C PHE A 9 -0.16 -26.32 6.46
N HIS A 10 -1.34 -26.94 6.51
CA HIS A 10 -1.66 -28.12 5.70
C HIS A 10 -2.29 -27.75 4.35
N GLN A 11 -2.67 -26.49 4.14
CA GLN A 11 -3.17 -26.03 2.84
C GLN A 11 -2.01 -25.89 1.84
N GLY A 12 -2.30 -26.15 0.56
CA GLY A 12 -1.37 -25.86 -0.52
C GLY A 12 -1.26 -24.35 -0.80
N ASN A 13 -0.17 -23.95 -1.45
CA ASN A 13 0.01 -22.58 -1.90
C ASN A 13 -1.00 -22.23 -3.00
N ILE A 14 -1.43 -20.97 -3.04
CA ILE A 14 -2.15 -20.44 -4.18
C ILE A 14 -1.24 -20.42 -5.43
N PRO A 15 -1.81 -20.51 -6.64
CA PRO A 15 -1.05 -20.30 -7.87
C PRO A 15 -0.38 -18.93 -7.91
N VAL A 16 0.75 -18.82 -8.61
CA VAL A 16 1.59 -17.61 -8.63
C VAL A 16 0.88 -16.43 -9.32
N GLU A 17 -0.02 -16.75 -10.24
CA GLU A 17 -0.87 -15.81 -10.97
C GLU A 17 -2.00 -15.21 -10.13
N ASN A 18 -2.30 -15.79 -8.95
CA ASN A 18 -3.37 -15.29 -8.10
C ASN A 18 -2.90 -14.13 -7.20
N ASN A 19 -3.80 -13.17 -6.98
CA ASN A 19 -3.56 -12.07 -6.07
C ASN A 19 -3.64 -12.55 -4.61
N PRO A 20 -2.54 -12.48 -3.82
CA PRO A 20 -2.54 -12.93 -2.44
C PRO A 20 -3.45 -12.08 -1.54
N ILE A 21 -3.66 -10.80 -1.84
CA ILE A 21 -4.54 -9.92 -1.07
C ILE A 21 -6.00 -10.35 -1.25
N GLU A 22 -6.44 -10.62 -2.48
CA GLU A 22 -7.80 -11.11 -2.77
C GLU A 22 -8.07 -12.47 -2.13
N TYR A 23 -7.08 -13.37 -2.13
CA TYR A 23 -7.16 -14.64 -1.42
C TYR A 23 -7.45 -14.42 0.08
N TRP A 24 -6.71 -13.53 0.75
CA TRP A 24 -6.92 -13.28 2.17
C TRP A 24 -8.22 -12.52 2.46
N LEU A 25 -8.67 -11.63 1.57
CA LEU A 25 -9.97 -10.94 1.72
C LEU A 25 -11.17 -11.88 1.68
N SER A 26 -11.05 -13.01 0.97
CA SER A 26 -12.09 -14.05 0.91
C SER A 26 -11.92 -15.16 1.96
N HIS A 27 -10.87 -15.10 2.78
CA HIS A 27 -10.55 -16.13 3.75
C HIS A 27 -11.51 -16.13 4.95
N SER A 28 -11.95 -17.32 5.38
CA SER A 28 -12.98 -17.46 6.43
C SER A 28 -12.47 -17.14 7.83
N ASN A 29 -11.17 -17.27 8.08
CA ASN A 29 -10.56 -16.99 9.37
C ASN A 29 -10.14 -15.51 9.47
N LYS A 30 -10.90 -14.72 10.23
CA LYS A 30 -10.64 -13.29 10.44
C LYS A 30 -9.28 -13.00 11.10
N ASN A 31 -8.85 -13.81 12.06
CA ASN A 31 -7.57 -13.58 12.76
C ASN A 31 -6.38 -13.75 11.82
N LEU A 32 -6.40 -14.78 10.97
CA LEU A 32 -5.36 -15.00 9.98
C LEU A 32 -5.44 -13.99 8.84
N GLN A 33 -6.65 -13.62 8.41
CA GLN A 33 -6.88 -12.56 7.44
C GLN A 33 -6.28 -11.22 7.92
N ASP A 34 -6.61 -10.78 9.14
CA ASP A 34 -6.11 -9.52 9.68
C ASP A 34 -4.58 -9.52 9.76
N LEU A 35 -3.98 -10.64 10.16
CA LEU A 35 -2.54 -10.82 10.19
C LEU A 35 -1.92 -10.74 8.78
N ALA A 36 -2.48 -11.49 7.84
CA ALA A 36 -1.96 -11.57 6.49
C ALA A 36 -2.07 -10.23 5.75
N ILE A 37 -3.22 -9.56 5.83
CA ILE A 37 -3.43 -8.24 5.24
C ILE A 37 -2.46 -7.23 5.85
N LYS A 38 -2.29 -7.21 7.18
CA LYS A 38 -1.34 -6.33 7.85
C LYS A 38 0.07 -6.46 7.30
N TYR A 39 0.56 -7.69 7.08
CA TYR A 39 1.94 -7.91 6.61
C TYR A 39 2.09 -7.79 5.10
N PHE A 40 1.10 -8.18 4.30
CA PHE A 40 1.14 -8.02 2.85
C PHE A 40 0.99 -6.58 2.38
N SER A 41 0.36 -5.71 3.17
CA SER A 41 0.32 -4.28 2.88
C SER A 41 1.66 -3.56 3.15
N VAL A 42 2.65 -4.22 3.76
CA VAL A 42 3.97 -3.63 3.98
C VAL A 42 4.80 -3.74 2.71
N ILE A 43 5.28 -2.60 2.23
CA ILE A 43 6.17 -2.53 1.08
C ILE A 43 7.56 -3.02 1.49
N GLY A 44 8.11 -3.98 0.75
CA GLY A 44 9.44 -4.55 1.02
C GLY A 44 10.64 -3.69 0.63
N THR A 45 10.42 -2.49 0.08
CA THR A 45 11.51 -1.60 -0.40
C THR A 45 11.21 -0.13 -0.07
N SER A 46 12.26 0.69 0.00
CA SER A 46 12.16 2.15 0.16
C SER A 46 11.75 2.88 -1.12
N VAL A 47 11.71 2.18 -2.26
CA VAL A 47 11.51 2.77 -3.59
C VAL A 47 10.22 3.62 -3.69
N PRO A 48 9.07 3.22 -3.13
CA PRO A 48 7.88 4.07 -3.16
C PRO A 48 8.05 5.37 -2.38
N SER A 49 8.72 5.33 -1.22
CA SER A 49 9.05 6.52 -0.44
C SER A 49 10.00 7.44 -1.22
N GLU A 50 11.05 6.89 -1.84
CA GLU A 50 11.99 7.65 -2.68
C GLU A 50 11.28 8.32 -3.87
N ARG A 51 10.30 7.65 -4.48
CA ARG A 51 9.50 8.21 -5.57
C ARG A 51 8.67 9.40 -5.10
N VAL A 52 8.08 9.32 -3.91
CA VAL A 52 7.34 10.42 -3.28
C VAL A 52 8.29 11.59 -2.98
N PHE A 53 9.46 11.34 -2.40
CA PHE A 53 10.46 12.39 -2.13
C PHE A 53 11.02 13.04 -3.40
N SER A 54 11.30 12.26 -4.44
CA SER A 54 11.73 12.79 -5.74
C SER A 54 10.67 13.72 -6.35
N ARG A 55 9.39 13.34 -6.24
CA ARG A 55 8.27 14.17 -6.69
C ARG A 55 8.15 15.46 -5.88
N ALA A 56 8.27 15.38 -4.55
CA ALA A 56 8.30 16.54 -3.68
C ALA A 56 9.45 17.50 -4.03
N GLY A 57 10.63 16.95 -4.30
CA GLY A 57 11.81 17.71 -4.75
C GLY A 57 11.55 18.48 -6.04
N ARG A 58 10.87 17.87 -7.03
CA ARG A 58 10.46 18.57 -8.27
C ARG A 58 9.46 19.69 -8.00
N ILE A 59 8.41 19.46 -7.22
CA ILE A 59 7.40 20.48 -6.87
C ILE A 59 8.04 21.70 -6.20
N MET A 60 9.03 21.46 -5.33
CA MET A 60 9.77 22.51 -4.63
C MET A 60 10.75 23.25 -5.56
N SER A 61 11.37 22.56 -6.53
CA SER A 61 12.43 23.11 -7.37
C SER A 61 11.94 23.84 -8.61
N ASP A 62 10.82 23.39 -9.21
CA ASP A 62 10.49 23.80 -10.58
C ASP A 62 9.59 25.06 -10.69
N ASP A 63 8.73 25.41 -9.71
CA ASP A 63 7.74 26.49 -9.93
C ASP A 63 7.27 27.31 -8.70
N ARG A 64 7.61 26.93 -7.46
CA ARG A 64 6.99 27.53 -6.25
C ARG A 64 7.90 27.57 -5.02
N ASN A 65 8.94 28.40 -5.10
CA ASN A 65 10.02 28.53 -4.11
C ASN A 65 9.58 29.14 -2.74
N LYS A 66 8.27 29.41 -2.57
CA LYS A 66 7.65 29.96 -1.36
C LYS A 66 6.47 29.12 -0.85
N LEU A 67 6.45 27.82 -1.14
CA LEU A 67 5.49 26.91 -0.52
C LEU A 67 5.84 26.70 0.96
N SER A 68 4.84 26.78 1.83
CA SER A 68 4.94 26.21 3.17
C SER A 68 4.93 24.69 3.10
N GLY A 69 5.51 24.01 4.10
CA GLY A 69 5.49 22.55 4.22
C GLY A 69 4.07 21.99 4.10
N ASP A 70 3.12 22.58 4.83
CA ASP A 70 1.70 22.17 4.78
C ASP A 70 1.08 22.24 3.38
N HIS A 71 1.47 23.22 2.55
CA HIS A 71 0.98 23.31 1.18
C HIS A 71 1.66 22.30 0.27
N LEU A 72 2.95 22.03 0.49
CA LEU A 72 3.66 20.99 -0.23
C LEU A 72 3.04 19.62 0.03
N ASP A 73 2.72 19.30 1.29
CA ASP A 73 2.09 18.04 1.68
C ASP A 73 0.73 17.85 1.00
N LYS A 74 -0.10 18.90 0.98
CA LYS A 74 -1.40 18.88 0.28
C LYS A 74 -1.23 18.64 -1.22
N ILE A 75 -0.30 19.35 -1.87
CA ILE A 75 -0.05 19.16 -3.31
C ILE A 75 0.47 17.74 -3.56
N LEU A 76 1.40 17.26 -2.75
CA LEU A 76 1.98 15.93 -2.89
C LEU A 76 0.89 14.85 -2.77
N PHE A 77 0.00 14.96 -1.78
CA PHE A 77 -1.16 14.09 -1.63
C PHE A 77 -2.07 14.14 -2.87
N LEU A 78 -2.50 15.33 -3.30
CA LEU A 78 -3.38 15.48 -4.46
C LEU A 78 -2.75 14.90 -5.73
N THR A 79 -1.46 15.13 -5.94
CA THR A 79 -0.76 14.61 -7.11
C THR A 79 -0.56 13.09 -7.07
N SER A 80 -0.61 12.47 -5.89
CA SER A 80 -0.48 11.01 -5.73
C SER A 80 -1.72 10.22 -6.16
N LEU A 81 -2.88 10.89 -6.28
CA LEU A 81 -4.14 10.30 -6.69
C LEU A 81 -4.27 10.22 -8.21
N GLU A 82 -4.87 9.14 -8.72
CA GLU A 82 -5.26 9.05 -10.14
C GLU A 82 -6.53 9.87 -10.39
N LYS A 83 -6.80 10.28 -11.63
CA LYS A 83 -7.93 11.19 -11.93
C LYS A 83 -9.28 10.58 -11.52
N GLU A 84 -9.37 9.26 -11.60
CA GLU A 84 -10.50 8.42 -11.23
C GLU A 84 -10.81 8.52 -9.73
N ASP A 85 -9.80 8.73 -8.88
CA ASP A 85 -9.96 8.88 -7.42
C ASP A 85 -10.64 10.20 -7.03
N TRP A 86 -10.63 11.19 -7.92
CA TRP A 86 -11.18 12.53 -7.62
C TRP A 86 -12.71 12.56 -7.64
N LYS A 87 -13.37 11.55 -8.22
CA LYS A 87 -14.83 11.45 -8.35
C LYS A 87 -15.46 12.73 -8.92
N LEU A 88 -14.76 13.38 -9.86
CA LEU A 88 -15.17 14.61 -10.56
C LEU A 88 -15.94 14.30 -11.84
#